data_AF-A0A399N6K2-F1
#
_entry.id   AF-A0A399N6K2-F1
#
_cell.length_a   1.000
_cell.length_b   1.000
_cell.length_c   1.000
_cell.angle_alpha   90.00
_cell.angle_beta   90.00
_cell.angle_gamma   90.00
#
_symmetry.space_group_name_H-M   'P 1'
#
loop_
_entity.id
_entity.type
_entity.pdbx_description
1 polymer ?
#
loop_
_entity_poly.entity_id
_entity_poly.type
_entity_poly.pdbx_seq_one_letter_code
_entity_poly.pdbx_strand_id
1 'polypeptide(L)'
;AIVVAASSEARGAGALAVFASRVLAADGLVKARTLDPDAFAARDGAPLGRVTGDEVRITRRPRALPILPAPTARFDRIRVDCVSVHPGADGVLFRAAIAAGAAGVVVIGTGAGNANRALVPEIRAAADAGVLVGL
;
A
#
# COMPACT_ATOMS: atom_id res chain seq x y z
N ALA A 1 14.33 -16.48 -2.75
CA ALA A 1 14.68 -15.05 -2.52
C ALA A 1 16.13 -14.76 -2.90
N ILE A 2 17.12 -15.43 -2.30
CA ILE A 2 18.56 -15.21 -2.58
C ILE A 2 18.88 -15.35 -4.09
N VAL A 3 18.43 -16.42 -4.74
CA VAL A 3 18.62 -16.64 -6.19
C VAL A 3 18.09 -15.46 -7.03
N VAL A 4 16.90 -14.95 -6.69
CA VAL A 4 16.31 -13.78 -7.37
C VAL A 4 17.13 -12.52 -7.12
N ALA A 5 17.60 -12.30 -5.90
CA ALA A 5 18.43 -11.15 -5.56
C ALA A 5 19.80 -11.17 -6.29
N ALA A 6 20.35 -12.36 -6.54
CA ALA A 6 21.60 -12.54 -7.28
C ALA A 6 21.42 -12.46 -8.81
N SER A 7 20.21 -12.66 -9.33
CA SER A 7 19.94 -12.71 -10.77
C SER A 7 20.04 -11.34 -11.44
N SER A 8 20.70 -11.30 -12.61
CA SER A 8 20.73 -10.12 -13.47
C SER A 8 19.34 -9.74 -13.99
N GLU A 9 18.40 -10.68 -14.09
CA GLU A 9 17.04 -10.40 -14.56
C GLU A 9 16.25 -9.48 -13.62
N ALA A 10 16.55 -9.53 -12.31
CA ALA A 10 15.87 -8.74 -11.29
C ALA A 10 16.41 -7.30 -11.19
N ARG A 11 17.51 -6.98 -11.88
CA ARG A 11 18.10 -5.64 -11.85
C ARG A 11 17.13 -4.61 -12.43
N GLY A 12 16.97 -3.51 -11.71
CA GLY A 12 16.06 -2.42 -12.10
C GLY A 12 14.57 -2.75 -11.91
N ALA A 13 14.22 -3.89 -11.32
CA ALA A 13 12.82 -4.25 -11.03
C ALA A 13 12.31 -3.67 -9.69
N GLY A 14 13.05 -2.76 -9.07
CA GLY A 14 12.69 -2.16 -7.78
C GLY A 14 12.66 -3.17 -6.63
N ALA A 15 11.85 -2.88 -5.60
CA ALA A 15 11.64 -3.82 -4.50
C ALA A 15 10.73 -4.98 -4.94
N LEU A 16 11.13 -6.20 -4.59
CA LEU A 16 10.47 -7.45 -4.98
C LEU A 16 10.10 -8.29 -3.76
N ALA A 17 8.99 -9.00 -3.85
CA ALA A 17 8.66 -10.10 -2.96
C ALA A 17 8.79 -11.43 -3.71
N VAL A 18 9.35 -12.44 -3.05
CA VAL A 18 9.50 -13.79 -3.61
C VAL A 18 8.80 -14.78 -2.70
N PHE A 19 7.67 -15.32 -3.15
CA PHE A 19 6.84 -16.24 -2.37
C PHE A 19 6.29 -17.34 -3.27
N ALA A 20 6.28 -18.58 -2.78
CA ALA A 20 5.76 -19.74 -3.53
C ALA A 20 6.24 -19.79 -5.00
N SER A 21 7.55 -19.64 -5.20
CA SER A 21 8.21 -19.62 -6.52
C SER A 21 7.77 -18.50 -7.47
N ARG A 22 7.01 -17.51 -7.01
CA ARG A 22 6.61 -16.32 -7.77
C ARG A 22 7.46 -15.11 -7.39
N VAL A 23 7.80 -14.29 -8.37
CA VAL A 23 8.46 -13.00 -8.19
C VAL A 23 7.41 -11.91 -8.40
N LEU A 24 7.15 -11.11 -7.36
CA LEU A 24 6.09 -10.10 -7.32
C LEU A 24 6.73 -8.71 -7.15
N ALA A 25 6.18 -7.71 -7.85
CA ALA A 25 6.52 -6.32 -7.58
C ALA A 25 6.00 -5.91 -6.20
N ALA A 26 6.73 -5.05 -5.47
CA ALA A 26 6.20 -4.43 -4.26
C ALA A 26 5.02 -3.49 -4.57
N ASP A 27 5.04 -2.82 -5.73
CA ASP A 27 3.92 -2.01 -6.22
C ASP A 27 2.69 -2.90 -6.44
N GLY A 28 1.62 -2.63 -5.70
CA GLY A 28 0.37 -3.40 -5.77
C GLY A 28 0.43 -4.78 -5.11
N LEU A 29 1.47 -5.11 -4.34
CA LEU A 29 1.51 -6.35 -3.57
C LEU A 29 0.47 -6.33 -2.45
N VAL A 30 -0.33 -7.39 -2.34
CA VAL A 30 -1.28 -7.59 -1.25
C VAL A 30 -1.19 -9.01 -0.70
N LYS A 31 -1.49 -9.19 0.60
CA LYS A 31 -1.77 -10.52 1.15
C LYS A 31 -3.25 -10.81 0.95
N ALA A 32 -3.57 -11.60 -0.08
CA ALA A 32 -4.93 -11.89 -0.53
C ALA A 32 -5.60 -13.10 0.16
N ARG A 33 -4.82 -13.94 0.84
CA ARG A 33 -5.32 -15.10 1.60
C ARG A 33 -4.76 -15.08 3.01
N THR A 34 -5.57 -15.46 3.98
CA THR A 34 -5.19 -15.42 5.40
C THR A 34 -4.24 -16.56 5.76
N LEU A 35 -4.47 -17.75 5.20
CA LEU A 35 -3.79 -18.99 5.59
C LEU A 35 -2.96 -19.65 4.49
N ASP A 36 -3.24 -19.37 3.21
CA ASP A 36 -2.59 -20.10 2.12
C ASP A 36 -1.08 -19.81 2.05
N PRO A 37 -0.24 -20.82 1.74
CA PRO A 37 1.18 -20.61 1.48
C PRO A 37 1.42 -19.83 0.18
N ASP A 38 0.40 -19.61 -0.65
CA ASP A 38 0.44 -18.77 -1.84
C ASP A 38 -0.28 -17.42 -1.63
N ALA A 39 -0.32 -16.93 -0.40
CA ALA A 39 -1.20 -15.82 0.01
C ALA A 39 -0.94 -14.47 -0.65
N PHE A 40 0.24 -14.22 -1.21
CA PHE A 40 0.56 -12.92 -1.79
C PHE A 40 0.09 -12.82 -3.24
N ALA A 41 -0.45 -11.69 -3.66
CA ALA A 41 -0.88 -11.45 -5.03
C ALA A 41 -0.47 -10.05 -5.48
N ALA A 42 -0.28 -9.88 -6.78
CA ALA A 42 -0.28 -8.57 -7.39
C ALA A 42 -1.74 -8.09 -7.50
N ARG A 43 -1.99 -6.80 -7.34
CA ARG A 43 -3.32 -6.20 -7.48
C ARG A 43 -3.96 -6.43 -8.85
N ASP A 44 -3.14 -6.55 -9.90
CA ASP A 44 -3.56 -6.91 -11.27
C ASP A 44 -3.56 -8.43 -11.53
N GLY A 45 -3.24 -9.24 -10.52
CA GLY A 45 -3.27 -10.70 -10.56
C GLY A 45 -2.02 -11.39 -11.15
N ALA A 46 -1.06 -10.66 -11.72
CA ALA A 46 0.06 -11.26 -12.43
C ALA A 46 1.41 -11.05 -11.71
N PRO A 47 2.17 -12.12 -11.39
CA PRO A 47 3.55 -11.97 -10.96
C PRO A 47 4.42 -11.44 -12.11
N LEU A 48 5.55 -10.81 -11.76
CA LEU A 48 6.56 -10.41 -12.74
C LEU A 48 7.26 -11.61 -13.38
N GLY A 49 7.33 -12.72 -12.64
CA GLY A 49 8.10 -13.89 -13.02
C GLY A 49 8.03 -15.02 -12.02
N ARG A 50 8.92 -16.01 -12.21
CA ARG A 50 9.06 -17.18 -11.35
C ARG A 50 10.53 -17.50 -11.09
N VAL A 51 10.75 -18.27 -10.03
CA VAL A 51 12.03 -18.88 -9.71
C VAL A 51 11.83 -20.38 -9.50
N THR A 52 12.64 -21.20 -10.16
CA THR A 52 12.61 -22.66 -10.08
C THR A 52 14.03 -23.18 -9.95
N GLY A 53 14.38 -23.75 -8.80
CA GLY A 53 15.79 -24.04 -8.49
C GLY A 53 16.62 -22.75 -8.54
N ASP A 54 17.64 -22.74 -9.40
CA ASP A 54 18.52 -21.60 -9.62
C ASP A 54 18.13 -20.74 -10.82
N GLU A 55 17.08 -21.11 -11.55
CA GLU A 55 16.60 -20.36 -12.71
C GLU A 55 15.59 -19.28 -12.30
N VAL A 56 15.83 -18.04 -12.72
CA VAL A 56 14.94 -16.90 -12.52
C VAL A 56 14.47 -16.45 -13.89
N ARG A 57 13.15 -16.35 -14.06
CA ARG A 57 12.53 -15.87 -15.29
C ARG A 57 11.52 -14.78 -15.01
N ILE A 58 11.83 -13.55 -15.42
CA ILE A 58 10.99 -12.36 -15.33
C ILE A 58 10.46 -12.02 -16.73
N THR A 59 9.15 -12.13 -16.91
CA THR A 59 8.47 -11.94 -18.20
C THR A 59 7.90 -10.53 -18.38
N ARG A 60 7.81 -9.74 -17.31
CA ARG A 60 7.32 -8.36 -17.34
C ARG A 60 8.14 -7.47 -16.41
N ARG A 61 8.31 -6.20 -16.79
CA ARG A 61 8.90 -5.18 -15.92
C ARG A 61 7.81 -4.47 -15.11
N PRO A 62 8.07 -4.17 -13.82
CA PRO A 62 7.12 -3.44 -13.00
C PRO A 62 6.99 -2.00 -13.51
N ARG A 63 5.92 -1.33 -13.05
CA ARG A 63 5.76 0.10 -13.29
C ARG A 63 6.95 0.87 -12.72
N ALA A 64 7.50 1.79 -13.51
CA ALA A 64 8.54 2.69 -13.03
C ALA A 64 7.91 3.67 -12.03
N LEU A 65 8.30 3.56 -10.76
CA LEU A 65 7.92 4.49 -9.71
C LEU A 65 9.04 5.51 -9.50
N PRO A 66 8.72 6.77 -9.18
CA PRO A 66 9.72 7.75 -8.77
C PRO A 66 10.49 7.24 -7.55
N ILE A 67 11.82 7.41 -7.56
CA ILE A 67 12.64 7.14 -6.39
C ILE A 67 12.44 8.30 -5.42
N LEU A 68 11.92 8.00 -4.23
CA LEU A 68 11.78 8.97 -3.16
C LEU A 68 13.11 9.16 -2.43
N PRO A 69 13.42 10.38 -1.95
CA PRO A 69 14.57 10.60 -1.10
C PRO A 69 14.43 9.78 0.19
N ALA A 70 15.57 9.41 0.78
CA ALA A 70 15.57 8.74 2.08
C ALA A 70 14.83 9.61 3.12
N PRO A 71 14.02 9.00 4.00
CA PRO A 71 13.33 9.75 5.04
C PRO A 71 14.35 10.44 5.96
N THR A 72 14.01 11.65 6.39
CA THR A 72 14.78 12.43 7.38
C THR A 72 14.16 12.26 8.76
N ALA A 73 14.85 12.71 9.82
CA ALA A 73 14.27 12.72 11.18
C ALA A 73 12.96 13.53 11.30
N ARG A 74 12.62 14.38 10.31
CA ARG A 74 11.30 15.03 10.23
C ARG A 74 10.19 14.02 9.91
N PHE A 75 10.48 13.03 9.07
CA PHE A 75 9.52 12.00 8.65
C PHE A 75 8.99 11.21 9.83
N ASP A 76 9.83 10.87 10.79
CA ASP A 76 9.46 10.11 12.00
C ASP A 76 8.43 10.84 12.89
N ARG A 77 8.24 12.15 12.69
CA ARG A 77 7.25 12.96 13.40
C ARG A 77 5.95 13.16 12.62
N ILE A 78 5.89 12.73 11.35
CA ILE A 78 4.68 12.86 10.52
C ILE A 78 3.73 11.72 10.84
N ARG A 79 2.64 12.05 11.53
CA ARG A 79 1.56 11.12 11.83
C ARG A 79 0.57 11.05 10.68
N VAL A 80 0.32 9.85 10.16
CA VAL A 80 -0.77 9.57 9.22
C VAL A 80 -1.57 8.40 9.76
N ASP A 81 -2.87 8.60 9.97
CA ASP A 81 -3.78 7.56 10.47
C ASP A 81 -4.64 6.97 9.33
N CYS A 82 -5.09 5.73 9.49
CA CYS A 82 -6.03 5.09 8.57
C CYS A 82 -7.40 4.91 9.25
N VAL A 83 -8.48 5.33 8.60
CA VAL A 83 -9.85 5.18 9.11
C VAL A 83 -10.69 4.41 8.10
N SER A 84 -11.32 3.32 8.55
CA SER A 84 -12.14 2.47 7.69
C SER A 84 -13.59 2.95 7.65
N VAL A 85 -14.16 2.95 6.45
CA VAL A 85 -15.58 3.22 6.22
C VAL A 85 -16.32 1.90 6.05
N HIS A 86 -17.39 1.72 6.82
CA HIS A 86 -18.31 0.59 6.74
C HIS A 86 -19.74 1.07 7.03
N PRO A 87 -20.78 0.24 6.79
CA PRO A 87 -22.13 0.55 7.25
C PRO A 87 -22.13 0.85 8.76
N GLY A 88 -22.68 2.00 9.13
CA GLY A 88 -22.69 2.46 10.53
C GLY A 88 -21.41 3.14 11.02
N ALA A 89 -20.35 3.25 10.21
CA ALA A 89 -19.18 4.05 10.58
C ALA A 89 -19.57 5.52 10.81
N ASP A 90 -19.00 6.14 11.83
CA ASP A 90 -19.23 7.54 12.18
C ASP A 90 -17.93 8.36 12.13
N GLY A 91 -18.01 9.62 12.55
CA GLY A 91 -16.85 10.53 12.58
C GLY A 91 -15.92 10.37 13.79
N VAL A 92 -16.19 9.47 14.75
CA VAL A 92 -15.47 9.44 16.03
C VAL A 92 -13.99 9.15 15.82
N LEU A 93 -13.67 8.08 15.09
CA LEU A 93 -12.27 7.70 14.84
C LEU A 93 -11.55 8.73 13.95
N PHE A 94 -12.26 9.32 13.00
CA PHE A 94 -11.71 10.38 12.15
C PHE A 94 -11.33 11.61 12.98
N ARG A 95 -12.26 12.15 13.78
CA ARG A 95 -11.97 13.29 14.66
C ARG A 95 -10.89 12.97 15.70
N ALA A 96 -10.86 11.75 16.21
CA ALA A 96 -9.81 11.32 17.15
C ALA A 96 -8.42 11.34 16.50
N ALA A 97 -8.28 10.90 15.25
CA ALA A 97 -7.03 11.00 14.50
C ALA A 97 -6.57 12.46 14.35
N ILE A 98 -7.49 13.35 13.95
CA ILE A 98 -7.19 14.79 13.82
C ILE A 98 -6.77 15.39 15.18
N ALA A 99 -7.55 15.15 16.24
CA ALA A 99 -7.27 15.66 17.58
C ALA A 99 -5.93 15.16 18.14
N ALA A 100 -5.52 13.96 17.73
CA ALA A 100 -4.24 13.36 18.13
C ALA A 100 -3.05 13.81 17.26
N GLY A 101 -3.25 14.81 16.39
CA GLY A 101 -2.21 15.48 15.62
C GLY A 101 -1.86 14.82 14.30
N ALA A 102 -2.78 14.06 13.70
CA ALA A 102 -2.56 13.51 12.36
C ALA A 102 -2.33 14.63 11.33
N ALA A 103 -1.17 14.60 10.65
CA ALA A 103 -0.86 15.48 9.53
C ALA A 103 -1.58 15.04 8.24
N GLY A 104 -2.05 13.80 8.21
CA GLY A 104 -2.97 13.32 7.19
C GLY A 104 -3.77 12.10 7.65
N VAL A 105 -4.86 11.81 6.94
CA VAL A 105 -5.70 10.64 7.18
C VAL A 105 -5.97 9.92 5.87
N VAL A 106 -5.77 8.60 5.85
CA VAL A 106 -6.18 7.73 4.75
C VAL A 106 -7.55 7.14 5.08
N VAL A 107 -8.55 7.47 4.29
CA VAL A 107 -9.91 6.95 4.42
C VAL A 107 -10.04 5.71 3.56
N ILE A 108 -10.12 4.54 4.20
CA ILE A 108 -10.36 3.26 3.54
C ILE A 108 -11.85 3.21 3.20
N GLY A 109 -12.21 3.84 2.08
CA GLY A 109 -13.58 3.97 1.60
C GLY A 109 -14.17 2.66 1.07
N THR A 110 -15.48 2.66 0.88
CA THR A 110 -16.20 1.52 0.30
C THR A 110 -16.21 1.59 -1.23
N GLY A 111 -16.15 0.45 -1.91
CA GLY A 111 -16.21 0.37 -3.37
C GLY A 111 -15.11 1.19 -4.05
N ALA A 112 -15.51 2.28 -4.73
CA ALA A 112 -14.59 3.17 -5.44
C ALA A 112 -13.88 4.21 -4.53
N GLY A 113 -13.77 3.94 -3.23
CA GLY A 113 -13.24 4.90 -2.25
C GLY A 113 -14.31 5.84 -1.66
N ASN A 114 -15.58 5.42 -1.63
CA ASN A 114 -16.66 6.26 -1.14
C ASN A 114 -16.68 6.34 0.40
N ALA A 115 -16.66 7.57 0.92
CA ALA A 115 -17.03 7.86 2.30
C ALA A 115 -18.56 7.82 2.48
N ASN A 116 -19.03 7.70 3.73
CA ASN A 116 -20.46 7.75 4.05
C ASN A 116 -20.90 9.19 4.42
N ARG A 117 -22.21 9.41 4.53
CA ARG A 117 -22.78 10.73 4.85
C ARG A 117 -22.28 11.33 6.16
N ALA A 118 -21.89 10.51 7.13
CA ALA A 118 -21.39 10.97 8.42
C ALA A 118 -19.93 11.44 8.35
N LEU A 119 -19.08 10.78 7.56
CA LEU A 119 -17.67 11.14 7.40
C LEU A 119 -17.44 12.29 6.41
N VAL A 120 -18.28 12.46 5.39
CA VAL A 120 -18.12 13.54 4.40
C VAL A 120 -17.94 14.93 5.02
N PRO A 121 -18.77 15.40 5.99
CA PRO A 121 -18.56 16.71 6.60
C PRO A 121 -17.26 16.79 7.41
N GLU A 122 -16.86 15.70 8.08
CA GLU A 122 -15.61 15.64 8.85
C GLU A 122 -14.37 15.73 7.94
N ILE A 123 -14.40 14.98 6.82
CA ILE A 123 -13.36 15.02 5.79
C ILE A 123 -13.23 16.42 5.21
N ARG A 124 -14.36 17.08 4.91
CA ARG A 124 -14.37 18.46 4.42
C ARG A 124 -13.75 19.41 5.45
N ALA A 125 -14.18 19.35 6.70
CA ALA A 125 -13.65 20.20 7.76
C ALA A 125 -12.13 20.01 7.98
N ALA A 126 -11.64 18.77 7.93
CA ALA A 126 -10.21 18.48 8.02
C ALA A 126 -9.42 19.02 6.83
N ALA A 127 -9.94 18.85 5.61
CA ALA A 127 -9.31 19.40 4.41
C ALA A 127 -9.26 20.94 4.44
N ASP A 128 -10.34 21.59 4.86
CA ASP A 128 -10.42 23.05 5.03
C ASP A 128 -9.44 23.55 6.10
N ALA A 129 -9.17 22.73 7.13
CA ALA A 129 -8.15 23.00 8.14
C ALA A 129 -6.71 22.65 7.70
N GLY A 130 -6.50 22.24 6.44
CA GLY A 130 -5.20 21.95 5.86
C GLY A 130 -4.64 20.55 6.17
N VAL A 131 -5.46 19.64 6.70
CA VAL A 131 -5.07 18.24 6.86
C VAL A 131 -5.20 17.50 5.52
N LEU A 132 -4.18 16.74 5.15
CA LEU A 132 -4.23 15.93 3.93
C LEU A 132 -5.15 14.72 4.12
N VAL A 133 -6.14 14.55 3.23
CA VAL A 133 -7.03 13.38 3.26
C VAL A 133 -6.89 12.59 1.95
N GLY A 134 -6.54 11.31 2.07
CA GLY A 134 -6.46 10.36 0.95
C GLY A 134 -7.61 9.35 0.96
N LEU A 135 -7.95 8.81 -0.21
CA LEU A 135 -8.97 7.77 -0.43
C LEU A 135 -8.34 6.52 -1.07
#